data_AF-A0A8T3KPY7-F1
#
_entry.id   AF-A0A8T3KPY7-F1
#
_cell.length_a   1.000
_cell.length_b   1.000
_cell.length_c   1.000
_cell.angle_alpha   90.00
_cell.angle_beta   90.00
_cell.angle_gamma   90.00
#
_symmetry.space_group_name_H-M   'P 1'
#
loop_
_entity.id
_entity.type
_entity.pdbx_description
1 polymer ?
#
loop_
_entity_poly.entity_id
_entity_poly.type
_entity_poly.pdbx_seq_one_letter_code
_entity_poly.pdbx_strand_id
1 'polypeptide(L)'
;SANQLLAGLALLSIAVWLKKSGKNYSMFTIPMTFMVIVTVLALIQLIQINLAAANYILVVFPVLLLILAVILAVQAYKILGSKTEAPLGK
;
A
#
# COMPACT_ATOMS: atom_id res chain seq x y z
N SER A 1 20.21 15.30 4.47
CA SER A 1 19.46 15.13 3.21
C SER A 1 17.95 15.30 3.38
N ALA A 2 17.49 16.49 3.81
CA ALA A 2 16.07 16.77 4.10
C ALA A 2 15.17 16.86 2.84
N ASN A 3 15.77 17.01 1.65
CA ASN A 3 15.03 17.23 0.41
C ASN A 3 14.43 15.94 -0.18
N GLN A 4 14.83 14.75 0.28
CA GLN A 4 14.28 13.49 -0.24
C GLN A 4 12.90 13.18 0.36
N LEU A 5 12.70 13.47 1.66
CA LEU A 5 11.40 13.31 2.31
C LEU A 5 10.41 14.39 1.85
N LEU A 6 10.88 15.63 1.65
CA LEU A 6 10.06 16.72 1.10
C LEU A 6 9.64 16.44 -0.36
N ALA A 7 10.56 15.91 -1.19
CA ALA A 7 10.23 15.47 -2.55
C ALA A 7 9.22 14.31 -2.56
N GLY A 8 9.32 13.36 -1.61
CA GLY A 8 8.33 12.29 -1.44
C GLY A 8 6.92 12.83 -1.14
N LEU A 9 6.81 13.78 -0.20
CA LEU A 9 5.53 14.43 0.14
C LEU A 9 4.96 15.26 -1.02
N ALA A 10 5.82 15.92 -1.80
CA ALA A 10 5.41 16.68 -2.99
C ALA A 10 4.83 15.76 -4.09
N LEU A 11 5.48 14.62 -4.37
CA LEU A 11 4.99 13.63 -5.32
C LEU A 11 3.68 12.98 -4.84
N LEU A 12 3.54 12.70 -3.54
CA LEU A 12 2.29 12.20 -2.96
C LEU A 12 1.14 13.22 -3.08
N SER A 13 1.42 14.51 -2.86
CA SER A 13 0.42 15.58 -3.00
C SER A 13 -0.05 15.74 -4.46
N ILE A 14 0.87 15.64 -5.42
CA ILE A 14 0.54 15.65 -6.86
C ILE A 14 -0.27 14.40 -7.22
N ALA A 15 0.08 13.22 -6.70
CA ALA A 15 -0.66 11.98 -6.93
C ALA A 15 -2.10 12.04 -6.38
N VAL A 16 -2.31 12.65 -5.21
CA VAL A 16 -3.64 12.86 -4.62
C VAL A 16 -4.48 13.84 -5.44
N TRP A 17 -3.88 14.93 -5.94
CA TRP A 17 -4.57 15.88 -6.82
C TRP A 17 -4.95 15.24 -8.15
N LEU A 18 -4.04 14.47 -8.76
CA LEU A 18 -4.27 13.74 -10.00
C LEU A 18 -5.43 12.74 -9.81
N LYS A 19 -5.44 12.00 -8.69
CA LYS A 19 -6.53 11.07 -8.31
C LYS A 19 -7.89 11.77 -8.17
N LYS A 20 -7.93 13.00 -7.64
CA LYS A 20 -9.17 13.79 -7.45
C LYS A 20 -9.78 14.26 -8.78
N SER A 21 -8.98 14.35 -9.85
CA SER A 21 -9.42 14.78 -11.19
C SER A 21 -10.16 13.71 -12.02
N GLY A 22 -10.48 12.54 -11.43
CA GLY A 22 -11.72 11.82 -11.74
C GLY A 22 -11.83 11.08 -13.07
N LYS A 23 -10.74 10.81 -13.81
CA LYS A 23 -10.82 10.03 -15.07
C LYS A 23 -10.34 8.58 -14.89
N ASN A 24 -11.31 7.67 -14.98
CA ASN A 24 -11.18 6.20 -15.00
C ASN A 24 -10.65 5.52 -13.74
N TYR A 25 -11.36 4.46 -13.35
CA TYR A 25 -11.06 3.52 -12.27
C TYR A 25 -9.62 2.95 -12.29
N SER A 26 -8.88 3.05 -13.40
CA SER A 26 -7.44 2.72 -13.48
C SER A 26 -6.51 3.67 -12.73
N MET A 27 -6.94 4.90 -12.42
CA MET A 27 -6.08 5.92 -11.82
C MET A 27 -5.75 5.65 -10.35
N PHE A 28 -6.58 4.87 -9.66
CA PHE A 28 -6.36 4.52 -8.25
C PHE A 28 -5.71 3.15 -8.05
N THR A 29 -5.89 2.21 -8.99
CA THR A 29 -5.34 0.85 -8.92
C THR A 29 -3.83 0.82 -9.04
N ILE A 30 -3.26 1.70 -9.86
CA ILE A 30 -1.80 1.81 -10.06
C ILE A 30 -1.10 2.20 -8.74
N PRO A 31 -1.45 3.33 -8.09
CA PRO A 31 -0.84 3.68 -6.80
C PRO A 31 -1.21 2.70 -5.69
N MET A 32 -2.41 2.09 -5.70
CA MET A 32 -2.80 1.10 -4.69
C MET A 32 -1.94 -0.17 -4.77
N THR A 33 -1.70 -0.70 -5.97
CA THR A 33 -0.86 -1.89 -6.16
C THR A 33 0.60 -1.59 -5.85
N PHE A 34 1.11 -0.43 -6.31
CA PHE A 34 2.46 0.03 -5.98
C PHE A 34 2.66 0.19 -4.47
N MET A 35 1.68 0.76 -3.76
CA MET A 35 1.76 0.96 -2.32
C MET A 35 1.78 -0.37 -1.56
N VAL A 36 1.01 -1.38 -2.00
CA VAL A 36 1.07 -2.73 -1.41
C VAL A 36 2.45 -3.35 -1.58
N ILE A 37 3.04 -3.26 -2.78
CA ILE A 37 4.40 -3.78 -3.04
C ILE A 37 5.43 -3.07 -2.15
N VAL A 38 5.40 -1.74 -2.09
CA VAL A 38 6.32 -0.95 -1.25
C VAL A 38 6.13 -1.26 0.23
N THR A 39 4.89 -1.50 0.67
CA THR A 39 4.58 -1.86 2.07
C THR A 39 5.15 -3.23 2.42
N VAL A 40 5.00 -4.23 1.55
CA VAL A 40 5.56 -5.58 1.76
C VAL A 40 7.09 -5.52 1.81
N LEU A 41 7.73 -4.78 0.90
CA LEU A 41 9.18 -4.58 0.91
C LEU A 41 9.64 -3.87 2.19
N ALA A 42 8.91 -2.85 2.66
CA ALA A 42 9.20 -2.15 3.90
C ALA A 42 9.07 -3.05 5.14
N LEU A 43 8.06 -3.93 5.19
CA LEU A 43 7.89 -4.89 6.28
C LEU A 43 9.03 -5.91 6.32
N ILE A 44 9.47 -6.42 5.16
CA ILE A 44 10.62 -7.34 5.06
C ILE A 44 11.90 -6.64 5.56
N GLN A 45 12.14 -5.41 5.10
CA GLN A 45 13.28 -4.62 5.54
C GLN A 45 13.24 -4.35 7.05
N LEU A 46 12.05 -4.05 7.59
CA LEU A 46 11.86 -3.82 9.01
C LEU A 46 12.15 -5.09 9.83
N ILE A 47 11.76 -6.27 9.35
CA ILE A 47 12.10 -7.55 9.97
C ILE A 47 13.62 -7.75 9.98
N GLN A 48 14.32 -7.52 8.86
CA GLN A 48 15.77 -7.68 8.78
C GLN A 48 16.52 -6.74 9.74
N ILE A 49 16.10 -5.48 9.83
CA ILE A 49 16.70 -4.48 10.73
C ILE A 49 16.50 -4.89 12.19
N ASN A 50 15.28 -5.28 12.58
CA ASN A 50 14.99 -5.67 13.96
C ASN A 50 15.66 -6.99 14.36
N LEU A 51 15.83 -7.91 13.42
CA LEU A 51 16.55 -9.17 13.63
C LEU A 51 18.05 -8.93 13.80
N ALA A 52 18.65 -8.06 12.97
CA ALA A 52 20.05 -7.64 13.10
C ALA A 52 20.32 -6.90 14.43
N ALA A 53 19.32 -6.19 14.95
CA ALA A 53 19.39 -5.50 16.23
C ALA A 53 19.03 -6.39 17.45
N ALA A 54 18.85 -7.70 17.27
CA ALA A 54 18.42 -8.67 18.29
C ALA A 54 17.11 -8.30 19.04
N ASN A 55 16.27 -7.45 18.42
CA ASN A 55 15.00 -6.99 18.99
C ASN A 55 13.84 -7.90 18.56
N TYR A 56 13.83 -9.13 19.07
CA TYR A 56 12.85 -10.15 18.71
C TYR A 56 11.39 -9.75 19.02
N ILE A 57 11.17 -8.95 20.07
CA ILE A 57 9.83 -8.47 20.43
C ILE A 57 9.24 -7.55 19.36
N LEU A 58 10.08 -6.72 18.71
CA LEU A 58 9.65 -5.80 17.66
C LEU A 58 9.46 -6.50 16.30
N VAL A 59 10.02 -7.69 16.09
CA VAL A 59 9.80 -8.49 14.87
C VAL A 59 8.38 -9.04 14.81
N VAL A 60 7.71 -9.23 15.96
CA VAL A 60 6.37 -9.84 16.00
C VAL A 60 5.31 -8.98 15.29
N PHE A 61 5.42 -7.65 15.42
CA PHE A 61 4.48 -6.69 14.81
C PHE A 61 4.52 -6.68 13.28
N PRO A 62 5.68 -6.51 12.61
CA PRO A 62 5.74 -6.55 11.15
C PRO A 62 5.39 -7.91 10.59
N VAL A 63 5.65 -9.01 11.30
CA VAL A 63 5.20 -10.36 10.89
C VAL A 63 3.68 -10.45 10.89
N LEU A 64 3.01 -9.99 11.96
CA LEU A 64 1.54 -9.94 12.02
C LEU A 64 0.95 -9.04 10.92
N LEU A 65 1.54 -7.86 10.72
CA LEU A 65 1.10 -6.93 9.67
C LEU A 65 1.31 -7.49 8.27
N LEU A 66 2.35 -8.29 8.04
CA LEU A 66 2.60 -8.94 6.75
C LEU A 66 1.51 -9.98 6.45
N ILE A 67 1.10 -10.77 7.44
CA ILE A 67 -0.03 -11.70 7.31
C ILE A 67 -1.32 -10.94 6.95
N LEU A 68 -1.62 -9.86 7.66
CA LEU A 68 -2.79 -9.03 7.38
C LEU A 68 -2.73 -8.39 5.98
N ALA A 69 -1.56 -7.89 5.57
CA ALA A 69 -1.36 -7.32 4.25
C ALA A 69 -1.63 -8.33 3.14
N VAL A 70 -1.23 -9.60 3.31
CA VAL A 70 -1.54 -10.68 2.36
C VAL A 70 -3.05 -10.93 2.28
N ILE A 71 -3.73 -11.03 3.43
CA ILE A 71 -5.19 -11.23 3.47
C ILE A 71 -5.93 -10.07 2.78
N LEU A 72 -5.50 -8.83 3.03
CA LEU A 72 -6.06 -7.63 2.39
C LEU A 72 -5.76 -7.60 0.89
N ALA A 73 -4.56 -7.99 0.47
CA ALA A 73 -4.21 -8.07 -0.95
C ALA A 73 -5.13 -9.07 -1.67
N VAL A 74 -5.33 -10.26 -1.11
CA VAL A 74 -6.25 -11.28 -1.67
C VAL A 74 -7.68 -10.74 -1.75
N GLN A 75 -8.18 -10.08 -0.70
CA GLN A 75 -9.51 -9.45 -0.72
C GLN A 75 -9.61 -8.35 -1.77
N ALA A 76 -8.59 -7.50 -1.88
CA ALA A 76 -8.52 -6.43 -2.87
C ALA A 76 -8.54 -6.98 -4.30
N TYR A 77 -7.73 -8.01 -4.60
CA TYR A 77 -7.76 -8.67 -5.91
C TYR A 77 -9.11 -9.32 -6.20
N LYS A 78 -9.73 -9.94 -5.19
CA LYS A 78 -11.07 -10.53 -5.35
C LYS A 78 -12.12 -9.45 -5.65
N ILE A 79 -12.09 -8.33 -4.94
CA ILE A 79 -13.01 -7.19 -5.11
C ILE A 79 -12.79 -6.46 -6.45
N LEU A 80 -11.54 -6.34 -6.90
CA LEU A 80 -11.22 -5.76 -8.20
C LEU A 80 -11.53 -6.71 -9.38
N GLY A 81 -11.37 -8.01 -9.18
CA GLY A 81 -11.65 -9.03 -10.19
C GLY A 81 -13.14 -9.38 -10.28
N SER A 82 -13.88 -9.29 -9.19
CA SER A 82 -15.34 -9.29 -9.22
C SER A 82 -15.78 -7.94 -9.75
N LYS A 83 -16.30 -7.89 -10.98
CA LYS A 83 -17.06 -6.74 -11.48
C LYS A 83 -17.96 -6.26 -10.34
N THR A 84 -17.77 -5.00 -9.92
CA THR A 84 -18.80 -4.24 -9.21
C THR A 84 -20.14 -4.63 -9.84
N GLU A 85 -20.97 -5.29 -9.06
CA GLU A 85 -22.39 -5.30 -9.33
C GLU A 85 -22.78 -3.84 -9.38
N ALA A 86 -23.05 -3.36 -10.60
CA ALA A 86 -23.48 -2.01 -10.84
C ALA A 86 -24.61 -1.73 -9.84
N PRO A 87 -24.62 -0.59 -9.13
CA PRO A 87 -25.80 -0.17 -8.41
C PRO A 87 -26.93 -0.09 -9.44
N LEU A 88 -27.81 -1.08 -9.40
CA LEU A 88 -29.04 -1.16 -10.15
C LEU A 88 -29.90 0.03 -9.74
N GLY A 89 -30.03 0.98 -10.67
CA GLY A 89 -31.14 1.92 -10.83
C GLY A 89 -31.63 2.67 -9.59
N LYS A 90 -31.55 4.00 -9.62
CA LYS A 90 -32.59 4.84 -10.26
C LYS A 90 -31.95 6.05 -10.92
#